data_AF-A0A3C1M226-F1
#
_entry.id   AF-A0A3C1M226-F1
#
_cell.length_a   1.000
_cell.length_b   1.000
_cell.length_c   1.000
_cell.angle_alpha   90.00
_cell.angle_beta   90.00
_cell.angle_gamma   90.00
#
_symmetry.space_group_name_H-M   'P 1'
#
loop_
_entity.id
_entity.type
_entity.pdbx_description
1 polymer ?
#
loop_
_entity_poly.entity_id
_entity_poly.type
_entity_poly.pdbx_seq_one_letter_code
_entity_poly.pdbx_strand_id
1 'polypeptide(L)'
;MIPVERGTAPPILQENAARWHAELVALKQQKAPKTQTGKVQQRYRHKQVKAALVKAFHGRCAYCESQITAVTYGAIEHFFPKSRYPDRTFAWENLLLACDVCNSRKGDTFPLDAADGTPLLVNPCAEDPAVHLQFDWNPITRLASIYGRDRRGETVVALFDLNGTAGRTDLMARRSGYSRFR
;
A
#
# COMPACT_ATOMS: atom_id res chain seq x y z
N MET A 1 9.54 -3.15 -5.56
CA MET A 1 8.35 -3.81 -4.97
C MET A 1 8.44 -5.27 -5.34
N ILE A 2 8.04 -6.20 -4.46
CA ILE A 2 7.95 -7.63 -4.78
C ILE A 2 6.47 -8.06 -4.88
N PRO A 3 6.15 -9.10 -5.67
CA PRO A 3 4.83 -9.72 -5.65
C PRO A 3 4.46 -10.21 -4.26
N VAL A 4 3.20 -10.10 -3.88
CA VAL A 4 2.67 -10.51 -2.58
C VAL A 4 1.41 -11.35 -2.73
N GLU A 5 1.49 -12.60 -2.28
CA GLU A 5 0.35 -13.50 -2.17
C GLU A 5 -0.38 -13.26 -0.85
N ARG A 6 -1.53 -12.59 -0.92
CA ARG A 6 -2.30 -12.20 0.28
C ARG A 6 -3.12 -13.32 0.93
N GLY A 7 -3.38 -14.39 0.20
CA GLY A 7 -4.30 -15.46 0.64
C GLY A 7 -5.73 -14.97 0.86
N THR A 8 -6.54 -15.81 1.53
CA THR A 8 -7.93 -15.51 1.84
C THR A 8 -8.06 -14.39 2.88
N ALA A 9 -9.11 -13.57 2.75
CA ALA A 9 -9.45 -12.57 3.75
C ALA A 9 -9.58 -13.21 5.16
N PRO A 10 -9.24 -12.52 6.26
CA PRO A 10 -9.47 -13.05 7.60
C PRO A 10 -10.98 -13.19 7.90
N PRO A 11 -11.40 -14.12 8.78
CA PRO A 11 -12.81 -14.38 9.08
C PRO A 11 -13.60 -13.12 9.42
N ILE A 12 -13.00 -12.20 10.19
CA ILE A 12 -13.65 -10.92 10.53
C ILE A 12 -14.10 -10.12 9.30
N LEU A 13 -13.33 -10.11 8.21
CA LEU A 13 -13.74 -9.42 6.98
C LEU A 13 -14.73 -10.25 6.18
N GLN A 14 -14.54 -11.56 6.09
CA GLN A 14 -15.47 -12.45 5.38
C GLN A 14 -16.90 -12.33 5.95
N GLU A 15 -17.01 -12.33 7.29
CA GLU A 15 -18.29 -12.30 8.00
C GLU A 15 -18.93 -10.90 8.01
N ASN A 16 -18.14 -9.83 7.98
CA ASN A 16 -18.63 -8.50 8.34
C ASN A 16 -18.48 -7.42 7.28
N ALA A 17 -17.63 -7.58 6.26
CA ALA A 17 -17.32 -6.51 5.31
C ALA A 17 -18.58 -5.97 4.60
N ALA A 18 -19.47 -6.87 4.16
CA ALA A 18 -20.73 -6.50 3.53
C ALA A 18 -21.65 -5.70 4.47
N ARG A 19 -21.81 -6.17 5.72
CA ARG A 19 -22.61 -5.49 6.74
C ARG A 19 -22.05 -4.11 7.08
N TRP A 20 -20.74 -4.02 7.29
CA TRP A 20 -20.07 -2.75 7.60
C TRP A 20 -20.15 -1.76 6.44
N HIS A 21 -20.07 -2.25 5.20
CA HIS A 21 -20.25 -1.44 4.01
C HIS A 21 -21.68 -0.89 3.91
N ALA A 22 -22.70 -1.75 4.05
CA ALA A 22 -24.09 -1.32 4.02
C ALA A 22 -24.40 -0.28 5.11
N GLU A 23 -23.89 -0.47 6.33
CA GLU A 23 -24.01 0.50 7.42
C GLU A 23 -23.31 1.83 7.10
N LEU A 24 -22.09 1.79 6.53
CA LEU A 24 -21.35 2.99 6.14
C LEU A 24 -22.09 3.78 5.04
N VAL A 25 -22.66 3.08 4.06
CA VAL A 25 -23.45 3.70 2.97
C VAL A 25 -24.72 4.33 3.53
N ALA A 26 -25.47 3.62 4.37
CA ALA A 26 -26.68 4.15 5.00
C ALA A 26 -26.40 5.42 5.81
N LEU A 27 -25.34 5.43 6.64
CA LEU A 27 -24.93 6.61 7.41
C LEU A 27 -24.55 7.79 6.51
N LYS A 28 -23.88 7.54 5.39
CA LYS A 28 -23.52 8.60 4.43
C LYS A 28 -24.76 9.17 3.73
N GLN A 29 -25.70 8.32 3.32
CA GLN A 29 -26.96 8.75 2.70
C GLN A 29 -27.80 9.60 3.66
N GLN A 30 -27.81 9.23 4.94
CA GLN A 30 -28.47 9.98 6.02
C GLN A 30 -27.70 11.25 6.43
N LYS A 31 -26.57 11.57 5.79
CA LYS A 31 -25.67 12.68 6.16
C LYS A 31 -25.30 12.67 7.66
N ALA A 32 -25.12 11.48 8.23
CA ALA A 32 -24.77 11.32 9.63
C ALA A 32 -23.43 12.00 9.98
N PRO A 33 -23.21 12.38 11.25
CA PRO A 33 -21.97 13.04 11.67
C PRO A 33 -20.70 12.26 11.28
N LYS A 34 -19.61 13.00 11.00
CA LYS A 34 -18.28 12.42 10.70
C LYS A 34 -17.77 11.50 11.82
N THR A 35 -18.15 11.76 13.06
CA THR A 35 -17.82 10.91 14.22
C THR A 35 -18.46 9.52 14.12
N GLN A 36 -19.71 9.44 13.65
CA GLN A 36 -20.44 8.17 13.51
C GLN A 36 -19.97 7.38 12.28
N THR A 37 -19.89 8.04 11.11
CA THR A 37 -19.35 7.41 9.90
C THR A 37 -17.90 6.96 10.08
N GLY A 38 -17.09 7.77 10.78
CA GLY A 38 -15.70 7.46 11.11
C GLY A 38 -15.55 6.23 12.00
N LYS A 39 -16.45 5.98 12.96
CA LYS A 39 -16.44 4.77 13.80
C LYS A 39 -16.63 3.51 12.95
N VAL A 40 -17.59 3.51 12.02
CA VAL A 40 -17.82 2.38 11.12
C VAL A 40 -16.64 2.23 10.15
N GLN A 41 -16.21 3.33 9.55
CA GLN A 41 -15.12 3.32 8.59
C GLN A 41 -13.82 2.78 9.21
N GLN A 42 -13.56 3.00 10.51
CA GLN A 42 -12.35 2.49 11.17
C GLN A 42 -12.34 0.98 11.43
N ARG A 43 -13.44 0.24 11.19
CA ARG A 43 -13.50 -1.21 11.44
C ARG A 43 -12.52 -2.03 10.59
N TYR A 44 -12.05 -1.52 9.45
CA TYR A 44 -10.95 -2.17 8.70
C TYR A 44 -9.66 -2.30 9.53
N ARG A 45 -9.49 -1.47 10.58
CA ARG A 45 -8.34 -1.49 11.50
C ARG A 45 -8.40 -2.63 12.53
N HIS A 46 -9.37 -3.53 12.42
CA HIS A 46 -9.49 -4.66 13.33
C HIS A 46 -8.20 -5.48 13.40
N LYS A 47 -7.81 -5.92 14.60
CA LYS A 47 -6.53 -6.59 14.87
C LYS A 47 -6.26 -7.81 13.97
N GLN A 48 -7.30 -8.59 13.66
CA GLN A 48 -7.16 -9.76 12.78
C GLN A 48 -6.85 -9.36 11.33
N VAL A 49 -7.38 -8.23 10.85
CA VAL A 49 -7.06 -7.69 9.52
C VAL A 49 -5.60 -7.26 9.48
N LYS A 50 -5.17 -6.53 10.50
CA LYS A 50 -3.76 -6.12 10.61
C LYS A 50 -2.83 -7.33 10.66
N ALA A 51 -3.15 -8.34 11.48
CA ALA A 51 -2.35 -9.55 11.62
C ALA A 51 -2.24 -10.33 10.29
N ALA A 52 -3.36 -10.47 9.56
CA ALA A 52 -3.37 -11.12 8.24
C ALA A 52 -2.48 -10.37 7.23
N LEU A 53 -2.57 -9.03 7.18
CA LEU A 53 -1.72 -8.20 6.32
C LEU A 53 -0.24 -8.28 6.72
N VAL A 54 0.09 -8.24 8.02
CA VAL A 54 1.46 -8.42 8.49
C VAL A 54 2.03 -9.76 8.06
N LYS A 55 1.24 -10.83 8.16
CA LYS A 55 1.64 -12.17 7.69
C LYS A 55 1.87 -12.18 6.17
N ALA A 56 0.89 -11.71 5.39
CA ALA A 56 0.94 -11.69 3.92
C ALA A 56 2.14 -10.91 3.39
N PHE A 57 2.42 -9.74 3.96
CA PHE A 57 3.52 -8.88 3.53
C PHE A 57 4.85 -9.20 4.23
N HIS A 58 4.92 -10.27 5.03
CA HIS A 58 6.11 -10.63 5.83
C HIS A 58 6.63 -9.46 6.68
N GLY A 59 5.73 -8.64 7.22
CA GLY A 59 6.06 -7.44 7.98
C GLY A 59 6.74 -6.32 7.17
N ARG A 60 6.73 -6.37 5.83
CA ARG A 60 7.33 -5.36 4.95
C ARG A 60 6.29 -4.41 4.35
N CYS A 61 6.73 -3.20 4.01
CA CYS A 61 5.88 -2.23 3.32
C CYS A 61 5.60 -2.67 1.88
N ALA A 62 4.32 -2.58 1.46
CA ALA A 62 3.87 -2.88 0.10
C ALA A 62 4.63 -2.09 -0.98
N TYR A 63 5.06 -0.86 -0.67
CA TYR A 63 5.66 0.04 -1.65
C TYR A 63 7.20 0.08 -1.57
N CYS A 64 7.74 0.41 -0.39
CA CYS A 64 9.20 0.58 -0.25
C CYS A 64 9.92 -0.68 0.25
N GLU A 65 9.19 -1.77 0.53
CA GLU A 65 9.69 -3.05 1.03
C GLU A 65 10.47 -3.00 2.35
N SER A 66 10.58 -1.83 2.98
CA SER A 66 11.22 -1.70 4.28
C SER A 66 10.51 -2.58 5.31
N GLN A 67 11.29 -3.24 6.16
CA GLN A 67 10.76 -3.99 7.29
C GLN A 67 10.12 -3.01 8.29
N ILE A 68 8.82 -3.18 8.52
CA ILE A 68 8.01 -2.28 9.35
C ILE A 68 8.06 -2.74 10.79
N THR A 69 7.76 -4.02 11.04
CA THR A 69 7.52 -4.59 12.38
C THR A 69 8.75 -4.59 13.29
N ALA A 70 9.92 -4.26 12.77
CA ALA A 70 11.14 -4.06 13.56
C ALA A 70 11.18 -2.68 14.26
N VAL A 71 10.43 -1.68 13.77
CA VAL A 71 10.54 -0.28 14.21
C VAL A 71 9.18 0.41 14.44
N THR A 72 8.10 -0.06 13.81
CA THR A 72 6.74 0.47 13.96
C THR A 72 5.72 -0.64 13.68
N TYR A 73 4.45 -0.42 14.05
CA TYR A 73 3.34 -1.31 13.68
C TYR A 73 2.87 -1.07 12.23
N GLY A 74 3.15 0.11 11.68
CA GLY A 74 2.70 0.59 10.36
C GLY A 74 1.17 0.74 10.23
N ALA A 75 0.71 1.11 9.05
CA ALA A 75 -0.71 1.33 8.76
C ALA A 75 -1.34 0.19 7.94
N ILE A 76 -2.67 0.08 8.01
CA ILE A 76 -3.44 -0.59 6.95
C ILE A 76 -3.75 0.50 5.93
N GLU A 77 -3.23 0.32 4.73
CA GLU A 77 -3.36 1.24 3.64
C GLU A 77 -4.42 0.79 2.65
N HIS A 78 -5.13 1.74 2.06
CA HIS A 78 -6.10 1.50 1.00
C HIS A 78 -5.46 1.79 -0.37
N PHE A 79 -5.37 0.81 -1.26
CA PHE A 79 -4.85 1.05 -2.61
C PHE A 79 -5.70 2.11 -3.33
N PHE A 80 -6.99 1.83 -3.53
CA PHE A 80 -8.03 2.80 -3.85
C PHE A 80 -8.42 3.59 -2.59
N PRO A 81 -8.14 4.91 -2.51
CA PRO A 81 -8.35 5.67 -1.28
C PRO A 81 -9.82 5.69 -0.87
N LYS A 82 -10.08 5.38 0.40
CA LYS A 82 -11.44 5.25 0.97
C LYS A 82 -12.28 6.54 0.94
N SER A 83 -11.65 7.70 0.78
CA SER A 83 -12.34 8.99 0.62
C SER A 83 -13.00 9.11 -0.76
N ARG A 84 -12.37 8.55 -1.81
CA ARG A 84 -12.85 8.57 -3.19
C ARG A 84 -13.58 7.29 -3.59
N TYR A 85 -13.19 6.15 -3.00
CA TYR A 85 -13.74 4.82 -3.29
C TYR A 85 -14.29 4.18 -2.01
N PRO A 86 -15.39 4.71 -1.45
CA PRO A 86 -15.94 4.22 -0.19
C PRO A 86 -16.37 2.76 -0.25
N ASP A 87 -16.77 2.26 -1.43
CA ASP A 87 -17.17 0.87 -1.63
C ASP A 87 -16.01 -0.11 -1.50
N ARG A 88 -14.78 0.37 -1.65
CA ARG A 88 -13.56 -0.42 -1.49
C ARG A 88 -13.00 -0.35 -0.06
N THR A 89 -13.67 0.31 0.88
CA THR A 89 -13.16 0.53 2.25
C THR A 89 -12.86 -0.78 2.99
N PHE A 90 -13.70 -1.81 2.81
CA PHE A 90 -13.57 -3.09 3.50
C PHE A 90 -13.22 -4.24 2.57
N ALA A 91 -12.99 -3.97 1.27
CA ALA A 91 -12.60 -4.98 0.30
C ALA A 91 -11.19 -5.48 0.62
N TRP A 92 -11.03 -6.79 0.82
CA TRP A 92 -9.74 -7.36 1.20
C TRP A 92 -8.67 -7.00 0.19
N GLU A 93 -8.99 -7.09 -1.09
CA GLU A 93 -8.18 -6.79 -2.29
C GLU A 93 -7.66 -5.35 -2.31
N ASN A 94 -8.36 -4.44 -1.60
CA ASN A 94 -7.99 -3.04 -1.50
C ASN A 94 -7.09 -2.71 -0.31
N LEU A 95 -6.91 -3.63 0.64
CA LEU A 95 -6.09 -3.40 1.83
C LEU A 95 -4.65 -3.87 1.60
N LEU A 96 -3.71 -3.05 2.04
CA LEU A 96 -2.26 -3.27 1.95
C LEU A 96 -1.60 -2.98 3.31
N LEU A 97 -0.41 -3.54 3.53
CA LEU A 97 0.45 -3.13 4.63
C LEU A 97 1.40 -2.02 4.17
N ALA A 98 1.39 -0.86 4.81
CA ALA A 98 2.30 0.23 4.47
C ALA A 98 3.01 0.78 5.72
N CYS A 99 4.24 1.25 5.55
CA CYS A 99 4.92 2.04 6.58
C CYS A 99 4.31 3.45 6.64
N ASP A 100 4.47 4.11 7.78
CA ASP A 100 3.84 5.41 8.04
C ASP A 100 4.27 6.48 7.00
N VAL A 101 5.53 6.42 6.54
CA VAL A 101 6.06 7.31 5.50
C VAL A 101 5.36 7.11 4.16
N CYS A 102 5.25 5.86 3.67
CA CYS A 102 4.61 5.59 2.37
C CYS A 102 3.10 5.81 2.44
N ASN A 103 2.46 5.45 3.55
CA ASN A 103 1.06 5.71 3.81
C ASN A 103 0.75 7.21 3.78
N SER A 104 1.59 8.03 4.43
CA SER A 104 1.44 9.49 4.45
C SER A 104 1.72 10.13 3.09
N ARG A 105 2.76 9.68 2.38
CA ARG A 105 3.09 10.16 1.02
C ARG A 105 1.98 9.88 0.02
N LYS A 106 1.39 8.69 0.07
CA LYS A 106 0.25 8.37 -0.79
C LYS A 106 -0.99 9.15 -0.36
N GLY A 107 -1.41 9.03 0.89
CA GLY A 107 -2.67 9.62 1.35
C GLY A 107 -3.83 9.28 0.40
N ASP A 108 -4.51 10.32 -0.09
CA ASP A 108 -5.60 10.19 -1.06
C ASP A 108 -5.14 10.30 -2.53
N THR A 109 -3.83 10.43 -2.76
CA THR A 109 -3.22 10.48 -4.10
C THR A 109 -3.44 9.15 -4.81
N PHE A 110 -4.19 9.20 -5.91
CA PHE A 110 -4.51 8.04 -6.74
C PHE A 110 -4.52 8.49 -8.21
N PRO A 111 -3.33 8.62 -8.82
CA PRO A 111 -3.19 9.07 -10.19
C PRO A 111 -3.75 8.02 -11.14
N LEU A 112 -4.51 8.48 -12.14
CA LEU A 112 -5.09 7.66 -13.19
C LEU A 112 -4.49 8.09 -14.53
N ASP A 113 -4.34 7.15 -15.46
CA ASP A 113 -4.01 7.49 -16.83
C ASP A 113 -5.17 8.27 -17.47
N ALA A 114 -4.84 9.31 -18.22
CA ALA A 114 -5.83 10.20 -18.82
C ALA A 114 -6.56 9.54 -20.00
N ALA A 115 -5.97 8.53 -20.63
CA ALA A 115 -6.54 7.89 -21.81
C ALA A 115 -7.65 6.89 -21.45
N ASP A 116 -7.45 6.07 -20.42
CA ASP A 116 -8.33 4.94 -20.10
C ASP A 116 -8.77 4.89 -18.62
N GLY A 117 -8.27 5.80 -17.78
CA GLY A 117 -8.58 5.84 -16.36
C GLY A 117 -7.88 4.74 -15.54
N THR A 118 -6.92 4.01 -16.11
CA THR A 118 -6.18 2.95 -15.42
C THR A 118 -5.35 3.54 -14.27
N PRO A 119 -5.33 2.92 -13.07
CA PRO A 119 -4.48 3.38 -11.97
C PRO A 119 -2.99 3.37 -12.32
N LEU A 120 -2.31 4.51 -12.12
CA LEU A 120 -0.86 4.61 -12.33
C LEU A 120 -0.03 4.05 -11.16
N LEU A 121 -0.67 3.76 -10.03
CA LEU A 121 -0.02 3.03 -8.95
C LEU A 121 0.00 1.53 -9.25
N VAL A 122 1.03 0.84 -8.79
CA VAL A 122 1.19 -0.61 -8.91
C VAL A 122 0.68 -1.28 -7.63
N ASN A 123 -0.18 -2.28 -7.75
CA ASN A 123 -0.64 -3.08 -6.60
C ASN A 123 0.13 -4.41 -6.57
N PRO A 124 1.07 -4.63 -5.64
CA PRO A 124 1.92 -5.81 -5.62
C PRO A 124 1.17 -7.13 -5.37
N CYS A 125 -0.13 -7.08 -5.04
CA CYS A 125 -0.95 -8.26 -4.89
C CYS A 125 -1.84 -8.56 -6.10
N ALA A 126 -1.94 -7.65 -7.07
CA ALA A 126 -2.78 -7.83 -8.25
C ALA A 126 -1.94 -8.06 -9.51
N GLU A 127 -0.69 -7.63 -9.51
CA GLU A 127 0.22 -7.70 -10.64
C GLU A 127 1.67 -7.83 -10.16
N ASP A 128 2.56 -8.30 -11.05
CA ASP A 128 3.99 -8.36 -10.76
C ASP A 128 4.64 -6.97 -10.91
N PRO A 129 5.17 -6.37 -9.83
CA PRO A 129 5.79 -5.06 -9.94
C PRO A 129 7.06 -5.04 -10.80
N ALA A 130 7.70 -6.17 -11.09
CA ALA A 130 8.89 -6.24 -11.93
C ALA A 130 8.61 -5.88 -13.41
N VAL A 131 7.34 -5.95 -13.83
CA VAL A 131 6.88 -5.46 -15.14
C VAL A 131 7.04 -3.94 -15.25
N HIS A 132 6.79 -3.23 -14.14
CA HIS A 132 6.79 -1.77 -14.08
C HIS A 132 8.07 -1.20 -13.48
N LEU A 133 8.81 -1.98 -12.68
CA LEU A 133 9.98 -1.53 -11.93
C LEU A 133 11.21 -2.34 -12.29
N GLN A 134 12.33 -1.64 -12.43
CA GLN A 134 13.65 -2.23 -12.61
C GLN A 134 14.50 -1.94 -11.38
N PHE A 135 15.09 -2.98 -10.83
CA PHE A 135 16.13 -2.87 -9.83
C PHE A 135 17.49 -2.82 -10.52
N ASP A 136 18.35 -1.89 -10.09
CA ASP A 136 19.71 -1.76 -10.60
C ASP A 136 20.71 -1.67 -9.45
N TRP A 137 21.72 -2.54 -9.47
CA TRP A 137 22.79 -2.56 -8.50
C TRP A 137 24.06 -2.03 -9.12
N ASN A 138 24.57 -0.93 -8.57
CA ASN A 138 25.86 -0.39 -8.98
C ASN A 138 26.98 -0.96 -8.10
N PRO A 139 27.89 -1.80 -8.64
CA PRO A 139 28.94 -2.44 -7.84
C PRO A 139 30.02 -1.46 -7.34
N ILE A 140 30.18 -0.32 -7.99
CA ILE A 140 31.17 0.71 -7.62
C ILE A 140 30.66 1.52 -6.44
N THR A 141 29.45 2.07 -6.55
CA THR A 141 28.86 2.89 -5.47
C THR A 141 28.25 2.02 -4.36
N ARG A 142 28.05 0.72 -4.62
CA ARG A 142 27.34 -0.23 -3.74
C ARG A 142 25.95 0.27 -3.36
N LEU A 143 25.28 0.91 -4.31
CA LEU A 143 23.94 1.44 -4.16
C LEU A 143 22.95 0.71 -5.08
N ALA A 144 21.76 0.48 -4.54
CA ALA A 144 20.63 -0.16 -5.19
C ALA A 144 19.55 0.86 -5.56
N SER A 145 19.46 1.18 -6.85
CA SER A 145 18.47 2.09 -7.43
C SER A 145 17.24 1.33 -7.94
N ILE A 146 16.10 2.02 -8.00
CA ILE A 146 14.90 1.53 -8.68
C ILE A 146 14.49 2.51 -9.75
N TYR A 147 14.25 2.01 -10.96
CA TYR A 147 13.79 2.79 -12.10
C TYR A 147 12.40 2.32 -12.54
N GLY A 148 11.60 3.23 -13.08
CA GLY A 148 10.38 2.88 -13.78
C GLY A 148 10.70 2.35 -15.17
N ARG A 149 10.09 1.23 -15.55
CA ARG A 149 10.14 0.69 -16.93
C ARG A 149 9.07 1.33 -17.82
N ASP A 150 8.06 1.90 -17.20
CA ASP A 150 6.96 2.60 -17.83
C ASP A 150 6.42 3.72 -16.92
N ARG A 151 5.37 4.41 -17.39
CA ARG A 151 4.72 5.51 -16.68
C ARG A 151 4.24 5.12 -15.28
N ARG A 152 3.76 3.89 -15.08
CA ARG A 152 3.27 3.41 -13.78
C ARG A 152 4.44 3.23 -12.82
N GLY A 153 5.52 2.62 -13.30
CA GLY A 153 6.79 2.50 -12.58
C GLY A 153 7.38 3.84 -12.17
N GLU A 154 7.47 4.79 -13.10
CA GLU A 154 7.98 6.15 -12.86
C GLU A 154 7.14 6.87 -11.79
N THR A 155 5.82 6.77 -11.89
CA THR A 155 4.87 7.34 -10.92
C THR A 155 5.11 6.77 -9.53
N VAL A 156 5.28 5.45 -9.41
CA VAL A 156 5.56 4.77 -8.14
C VAL A 156 6.91 5.20 -7.56
N VAL A 157 7.97 5.23 -8.37
CA VAL A 157 9.32 5.64 -7.93
C VAL A 157 9.30 7.06 -7.37
N ALA A 158 8.65 7.98 -8.09
CA ALA A 158 8.55 9.38 -7.70
C ALA A 158 7.68 9.57 -6.44
N LEU A 159 6.47 9.00 -6.41
CA LEU A 159 5.53 9.20 -5.31
C LEU A 159 6.09 8.69 -3.97
N PHE A 160 6.72 7.52 -3.98
CA PHE A 160 7.24 6.90 -2.76
C PHE A 160 8.70 7.26 -2.47
N ASP A 161 9.32 8.08 -3.32
CA ASP A 161 10.72 8.49 -3.24
C ASP A 161 11.65 7.29 -3.06
N LEU A 162 11.54 6.31 -3.98
CA LEU A 162 12.22 5.02 -3.85
C LEU A 162 13.75 5.15 -3.96
N ASN A 163 14.26 6.26 -4.49
CA ASN A 163 15.69 6.58 -4.57
C ASN A 163 16.12 7.73 -3.64
N GLY A 164 15.28 8.09 -2.66
CA GLY A 164 15.68 9.00 -1.59
C GLY A 164 16.03 10.44 -2.00
N THR A 165 15.68 10.85 -3.21
CA THR A 165 15.90 12.19 -3.76
C THR A 165 15.08 13.28 -3.06
N ALA A 166 14.00 12.90 -2.38
CA ALA A 166 13.13 13.78 -1.61
C ALA A 166 13.18 13.47 -0.10
N GLY A 167 14.38 13.14 0.40
CA GLY A 167 14.67 13.04 1.84
C GLY A 167 14.62 11.63 2.43
N ARG A 168 14.48 10.57 1.61
CA ARG A 168 14.56 9.16 2.06
C ARG A 168 15.91 8.50 1.73
N THR A 169 17.01 9.20 1.95
CA THR A 169 18.37 8.73 1.57
C THR A 169 18.73 7.39 2.24
N ASP A 170 18.20 7.12 3.43
CA ASP A 170 18.43 5.87 4.16
C ASP A 170 17.76 4.65 3.50
N LEU A 171 16.70 4.85 2.71
CA LEU A 171 16.00 3.76 2.01
C LEU A 171 16.92 3.04 1.03
N MET A 172 17.70 3.79 0.25
CA MET A 172 18.66 3.21 -0.70
C MET A 172 19.73 2.44 0.05
N ALA A 173 20.30 3.00 1.11
CA ALA A 173 21.33 2.34 1.91
C ALA A 173 20.83 1.01 2.50
N ARG A 174 19.62 1.00 3.08
CA ARG A 174 18.99 -0.23 3.60
C ARG A 174 18.77 -1.27 2.51
N ARG A 175 18.21 -0.87 1.36
CA ARG A 175 18.00 -1.78 0.20
C ARG A 175 19.31 -2.38 -0.29
N SER A 176 20.35 -1.55 -0.36
CA SER A 176 21.69 -1.92 -0.80
C SER A 176 22.35 -2.98 0.10
N GLY A 177 22.05 -2.95 1.41
CA GLY A 177 22.52 -3.95 2.35
C GLY A 177 22.06 -5.38 2.03
N TYR A 178 20.85 -5.54 1.50
CA TYR A 178 20.30 -6.86 1.13
C TYR A 178 20.90 -7.42 -0.17
N SER A 179 21.46 -6.57 -1.02
CA SER A 179 21.98 -6.94 -2.35
C SER A 179 23.42 -7.46 -2.30
N ARG A 180 24.07 -7.37 -1.13
CA ARG A 180 25.42 -7.94 -0.91
C ARG A 180 25.44 -9.47 -0.80
N PHE A 181 24.28 -10.11 -0.72
CA PHE A 181 24.14 -11.54 -0.40
C PHE A 181 23.27 -12.32 -1.40
N ARG A 182 23.03 -11.76 -2.59
CA ARG A 182 22.36 -12.44 -3.70
C ARG A 182 23.30 -12.53 -4.89
#